data_AF-A0AA40S7L6-F1
#
_entry.id   AF-A0AA40S7L6-F1
#
_cell.length_a   1.000
_cell.length_b   1.000
_cell.length_c   1.000
_cell.angle_alpha   90.00
_cell.angle_beta   90.00
_cell.angle_gamma   90.00
#
_symmetry.space_group_name_H-M   'P 1'
#
loop_
_entity.id
_entity.type
_entity.pdbx_description
1 polymer ?
#
loop_
_entity_poly.entity_id
_entity_poly.type
_entity_poly.pdbx_seq_one_letter_code
_entity_poly.pdbx_strand_id
1 'polypeptide(L)'
;MSSVEIAELTGKEHKNVVRDIRVLFQQLGVDGLKFERVYKGANGEDRPCYLLPYDETMALITGYSAPLRMAVIKRWRFLEEEREKVDLQ
;
A
#
# COMPACT_ATOMS: atom_id res chain seq x y z
N MET A 1 -2.05 -3.94 2.61
CA MET A 1 -0.82 -3.84 1.79
C MET A 1 0.04 -2.68 2.28
N SER A 2 1.36 -2.87 2.38
CA SER A 2 2.25 -1.79 2.88
C SER A 2 2.64 -0.80 1.76
N SER A 3 2.89 0.46 2.10
CA SER A 3 3.41 1.46 1.15
C SER A 3 4.77 1.08 0.55
N VAL A 4 5.58 0.28 1.26
CA VAL A 4 6.85 -0.25 0.77
C VAL A 4 6.61 -1.29 -0.33
N GLU A 5 5.71 -2.23 -0.05
CA GLU A 5 5.29 -3.24 -1.04
C GLU A 5 4.64 -2.60 -2.27
N ILE A 6 3.83 -1.54 -2.10
CA ILE A 6 3.27 -0.77 -3.23
C ILE A 6 4.40 -0.12 -4.05
N ALA A 7 5.42 0.43 -3.40
CA ALA A 7 6.58 1.02 -4.09
C ALA A 7 7.32 -0.04 -4.92
N GLU A 8 7.56 -1.22 -4.35
CA GLU A 8 8.20 -2.36 -5.03
C GLU A 8 7.38 -2.84 -6.24
N LEU A 9 6.07 -3.07 -6.07
CA LEU A 9 5.18 -3.53 -7.14
C LEU A 9 5.07 -2.54 -8.29
N THR A 10 5.15 -1.24 -7.98
CA THR A 10 4.94 -0.18 -8.97
C THR A 10 6.24 0.40 -9.52
N GLY A 11 7.39 0.06 -8.95
CA GLY A 11 8.68 0.70 -9.27
C GLY A 11 8.75 2.19 -8.91
N LYS A 12 7.77 2.72 -8.17
CA LYS A 12 7.78 4.12 -7.71
C LYS A 12 8.70 4.25 -6.51
N GLU A 13 9.39 5.38 -6.38
CA GLU A 13 10.11 5.67 -5.13
C GLU A 13 9.14 5.69 -3.93
N HIS A 14 9.53 5.06 -2.81
CA HIS A 14 8.69 4.97 -1.61
C HIS A 14 8.21 6.33 -1.10
N LYS A 15 9.07 7.36 -1.14
CA LYS A 15 8.71 8.75 -0.78
C LYS A 15 7.55 9.30 -1.62
N ASN A 16 7.46 8.92 -2.90
CA ASN A 16 6.39 9.36 -3.79
C ASN A 16 5.08 8.63 -3.47
N VAL A 17 5.15 7.33 -3.16
CA VAL A 17 3.98 6.56 -2.68
C VAL A 17 3.45 7.16 -1.38
N VAL A 18 4.32 7.47 -0.42
CA VAL A 18 3.95 8.12 0.85
C VAL A 18 3.28 9.48 0.62
N ARG A 19 3.83 10.30 -0.28
CA ARG A 19 3.21 11.58 -0.67
C ARG A 19 1.81 11.37 -1.24
N ASP A 20 1.65 10.43 -2.17
CA ASP A 20 0.38 10.17 -2.84
C ASP A 20 -0.67 9.64 -1.84
N ILE A 21 -0.27 8.85 -0.84
CA ILE A 21 -1.13 8.40 0.27
C ILE A 21 -1.60 9.59 1.12
N ARG A 22 -0.70 10.51 1.48
CA ARG A 22 -1.07 11.70 2.26
C ARG A 22 -2.06 12.59 1.52
N VAL A 23 -1.86 12.77 0.20
CA VAL A 23 -2.80 13.50 -0.66
C VAL A 23 -4.15 12.79 -0.70
N LEU A 24 -4.18 11.46 -0.86
CA LEU A 24 -5.41 10.68 -0.83
C LEU A 24 -6.16 10.87 0.50
N PHE A 25 -5.48 10.75 1.64
CA PHE A 25 -6.10 10.92 2.95
C PHE A 25 -6.64 12.33 3.17
N GLN A 26 -5.93 13.35 2.70
CA GLN A 26 -6.43 14.72 2.70
C GLN A 26 -7.71 14.86 1.88
N GLN A 27 -7.78 14.24 0.69
CA GLN A 27 -8.96 14.26 -0.16
C GLN A 27 -10.14 13.50 0.44
N LEU A 28 -9.87 12.39 1.12
CA LEU A 28 -10.90 11.58 1.79
C LEU A 28 -11.34 12.15 3.15
N GLY A 29 -10.63 13.14 3.69
CA GLY A 29 -10.88 13.66 5.04
C GLY A 29 -10.62 12.61 6.13
N VAL A 30 -9.70 11.67 5.88
CA VAL A 30 -9.37 10.56 6.79
C VAL A 30 -8.09 10.87 7.55
N ASP A 31 -8.09 10.61 8.86
CA ASP A 31 -6.85 10.65 9.65
C ASP A 31 -5.92 9.50 9.24
N GLY A 32 -4.77 9.87 8.65
CA GLY A 32 -3.75 8.94 8.19
C GLY A 32 -2.97 8.26 9.31
N LEU A 33 -2.97 8.81 10.52
CA LEU A 33 -2.16 8.31 11.65
C LEU A 33 -2.52 6.87 12.02
N LYS A 34 -3.79 6.47 11.88
CA LYS A 34 -4.24 5.08 12.16
C LYS A 34 -3.57 4.05 11.24
N PHE A 35 -3.10 4.47 10.07
CA PHE A 35 -2.44 3.64 9.09
C PHE A 35 -0.90 3.71 9.16
N GLU A 36 -0.34 4.63 9.93
CA GLU A 36 1.11 4.77 10.06
C GLU A 36 1.73 3.58 10.77
N ARG A 37 2.85 3.11 10.23
CA ARG A 37 3.68 2.03 10.73
C ARG A 37 5.14 2.40 10.56
N VAL A 38 6.01 1.60 11.16
CA VAL A 38 7.46 1.71 11.01
C VAL A 38 7.98 0.43 10.39
N TYR A 39 8.94 0.55 9.48
CA TYR A 39 9.69 -0.58 8.97
C TYR A 39 11.19 -0.33 9.17
N LYS A 40 11.95 -1.43 9.30
CA LYS A 40 13.41 -1.37 9.37
C LYS A 40 13.98 -1.22 7.97
N GLY A 41 14.71 -0.14 7.75
CA GLY A 41 15.51 0.08 6.54
C GLY A 41 16.71 -0.86 6.48
N ALA A 42 17.41 -0.85 5.35
CA ALA A 42 18.56 -1.73 5.09
C ALA A 42 19.72 -1.56 6.08
N ASN A 43 19.85 -0.39 6.71
CA ASN A 43 20.84 -0.07 7.75
C ASN A 43 20.28 -0.23 9.17
N GLY A 44 19.11 -0.84 9.34
CA GLY A 44 18.44 -1.03 10.63
C GLY A 44 17.72 0.21 11.16
N GLU A 45 17.68 1.30 10.39
CA GLU A 45 16.99 2.53 10.81
C GLU A 45 15.48 2.40 10.70
N ASP A 46 14.77 3.02 11.63
CA ASP A 46 13.31 3.09 11.60
C ASP A 46 12.84 4.12 10.58
N ARG A 47 12.04 3.66 9.62
CA ARG A 47 11.45 4.52 8.59
C ARG A 47 9.92 4.47 8.63
N PRO A 48 9.24 5.61 8.51
CA PRO A 48 7.78 5.64 8.50
C PRO A 48 7.26 5.02 7.20
N CYS A 49 6.17 4.26 7.31
CA CYS A 49 5.42 3.72 6.18
C CYS A 49 3.92 3.69 6.53
N TYR A 50 3.08 3.40 5.55
CA TYR A 50 1.65 3.19 5.77
C TYR A 50 1.27 1.74 5.49
N LEU A 51 0.35 1.20 6.29
CA LEU A 51 -0.34 -0.06 6.03
C LEU A 51 -1.78 0.24 5.62
N LEU A 52 -2.10 0.03 4.35
CA LEU A 52 -3.40 0.36 3.79
C LEU A 52 -4.31 -0.89 3.74
N PRO A 53 -5.60 -0.76 4.12
CA PRO A 53 -6.62 -1.74 3.81
C PRO A 53 -6.89 -1.82 2.30
N TYR A 54 -7.78 -2.74 1.91
CA TYR A 54 -8.16 -2.94 0.53
C TYR A 54 -8.68 -1.64 -0.11
N ASP A 55 -9.67 -0.99 0.51
CA ASP A 55 -10.36 0.18 -0.06
C ASP A 55 -9.41 1.35 -0.31
N GLU A 56 -8.58 1.71 0.69
CA GLU A 56 -7.61 2.79 0.55
C GLU A 56 -6.51 2.45 -0.46
N THR A 57 -6.13 1.17 -0.57
CA THR A 57 -5.20 0.75 -1.62
C THR A 57 -5.82 0.88 -3.00
N MET A 58 -7.09 0.49 -3.18
CA MET A 58 -7.80 0.60 -4.45
C MET A 58 -8.03 2.08 -4.84
N ALA A 59 -8.37 2.92 -3.87
CA ALA A 59 -8.52 4.35 -4.06
C ALA A 59 -7.19 4.99 -4.51
N LEU A 60 -6.08 4.68 -3.82
CA LEU A 60 -4.75 5.17 -4.18
C LEU A 60 -4.38 4.84 -5.62
N ILE A 61 -4.50 3.56 -6.01
CA ILE A 61 -4.05 3.13 -7.33
C ILE A 61 -4.93 3.67 -8.44
N THR A 62 -6.17 4.10 -8.20
CA THR A 62 -7.02 4.70 -9.24
C THR A 62 -6.34 5.87 -9.95
N GLY A 63 -5.49 6.62 -9.24
CA GLY A 63 -4.66 7.70 -9.80
C GLY A 63 -3.38 7.26 -10.52
N TYR A 64 -3.02 5.96 -10.51
CA TYR A 64 -1.82 5.43 -11.16
C TYR A 64 -2.11 4.95 -12.59
N SER A 65 -1.06 4.79 -13.40
CA SER A 65 -1.20 4.25 -14.76
C SER A 65 -1.68 2.80 -14.77
N ALA A 66 -2.35 2.38 -15.84
CA ALA A 66 -2.96 1.05 -15.94
C ALA A 66 -2.01 -0.13 -15.62
N PRO A 67 -0.74 -0.14 -16.07
CA PRO A 67 0.21 -1.19 -15.69
C PRO A 67 0.47 -1.26 -14.18
N LEU A 68 0.67 -0.10 -13.54
CA LEU A 68 0.91 -0.01 -12.10
C LEU A 68 -0.31 -0.46 -11.29
N ARG A 69 -1.51 -0.05 -11.72
CA ARG A 69 -2.76 -0.52 -11.10
C ARG A 69 -2.87 -2.04 -11.16
N MET A 70 -2.60 -2.62 -12.33
CA MET A 70 -2.73 -4.06 -12.52
C MET A 70 -1.76 -4.85 -11.64
N ALA A 71 -0.53 -4.36 -11.44
CA ALA A 71 0.44 -4.99 -10.54
C ALA A 71 -0.10 -5.09 -9.10
N VAL A 72 -0.67 -3.99 -8.59
CA VAL A 72 -1.23 -3.95 -7.24
C VAL A 72 -2.50 -4.80 -7.10
N ILE A 73 -3.40 -4.76 -8.10
CA ILE A 73 -4.63 -5.57 -8.12
C ILE A 73 -4.30 -7.07 -8.06
N LYS A 74 -3.32 -7.52 -8.86
CA LYS A 74 -2.90 -8.93 -8.87
C LYS A 74 -2.38 -9.38 -7.52
N ARG A 75 -1.59 -8.53 -6.85
CA ARG A 75 -1.08 -8.84 -5.52
C ARG A 75 -2.20 -8.96 -4.50
N TRP A 76 -3.19 -8.07 -4.51
CA TRP A 76 -4.34 -8.18 -3.61
C TRP A 76 -5.15 -9.46 -3.83
N ARG A 77 -5.43 -9.83 -5.08
CA ARG A 77 -6.12 -11.09 -5.39
C ARG A 77 -5.37 -12.29 -4.86
N PHE A 78 -4.05 -12.33 -5.04
CA PHE A 78 -3.21 -13.39 -4.49
C PHE A 78 -3.31 -13.46 -2.95
N LEU A 79 -3.28 -12.32 -2.26
CA LEU A 79 -3.41 -12.30 -0.79
C LEU A 79 -4.78 -12.79 -0.31
N GLU A 80 -5.86 -12.46 -1.04
CA GLU A 80 -7.20 -12.96 -0.70
C GLU A 80 -7.32 -14.46 -0.95
N GLU A 81 -6.81 -14.97 -2.08
CA GLU A 81 -6.77 -16.41 -2.36
C GLU A 81 -5.97 -17.19 -1.29
N GLU A 82 -4.87 -16.63 -0.80
CA GLU A 82 -4.08 -17.25 0.28
C GLU A 82 -4.82 -17.20 1.62
N ARG A 83 -5.55 -16.11 1.92
CA ARG A 83 -6.39 -16.03 3.13
C ARG A 83 -7.52 -17.05 3.10
N GLU A 84 -8.21 -17.20 1.98
CA GLU A 84 -9.29 -18.17 1.82
C GLU A 84 -8.81 -19.61 2.03
N LYS A 85 -7.61 -19.96 1.55
CA LYS A 85 -7.04 -21.30 1.79
C LYS A 85 -6.75 -21.56 3.26
N VAL A 86 -6.22 -20.57 3.98
CA VAL A 86 -5.93 -20.68 5.42
C VAL A 86 -7.22 -20.85 6.23
N ASP A 87 -8.29 -20.14 5.87
CA ASP A 87 -9.57 -20.22 6.57
C ASP A 87 -10.31 -21.55 6.34
N LEU A 88 -9.91 -22.33 5.33
CA LEU A 88 -10.49 -23.65 4.99
C LEU A 88 -9.70 -24.84 5.60
N GLN A 89 -8.61 -24.60 6.32
CA GLN A 89 -7.78 -25.62 6.98
C GLN A 89 -8.01 -25.67 8.49
#